data_AF-A0A2I3RY74-F1
#
_entry.id   AF-A0A2I3RY74-F1
#
_cell.length_a   1.000
_cell.length_b   1.000
_cell.length_c   1.000
_cell.angle_alpha   90.00
_cell.angle_beta   90.00
_cell.angle_gamma   90.00
#
_symmetry.space_group_name_H-M   'P 1'
#
loop_
_entity.id
_entity.type
_entity.pdbx_description
1 polymer ?
#
loop_
_entity_poly.entity_id
_entity_poly.type
_entity_poly.pdbx_seq_one_letter_code
_entity_poly.pdbx_strand_id
1 'polypeptide(L)' 'MRELGSGLFGVVRLGKWRAQYKVAIKAIREGAMCEEDFIEEAKVMMLPEIV' A
#
# COMPACT_ATOMS: atom_id res chain seq x y z
N MET A 1 5.17 -2.63 -15.14
CA MET A 1 5.53 -2.60 -13.70
C MET A 1 6.15 -3.94 -13.33
N ARG A 2 7.27 -3.95 -12.60
CA ARG A 2 7.97 -5.19 -12.19
C ARG A 2 7.44 -5.64 -10.83
N GLU A 3 7.14 -6.92 -10.64
CA GLU A 3 6.81 -7.44 -9.32
C GLU A 3 8.04 -7.39 -8.39
N LEU A 4 7.83 -7.03 -7.14
CA LEU A 4 8.86 -7.01 -6.09
C LEU A 4 8.64 -8.14 -5.08
N GLY A 5 7.40 -8.61 -4.94
CA GLY A 5 7.05 -9.76 -4.11
C GLY A 5 5.53 -9.93 -3.98
N SER A 6 5.12 -10.98 -3.29
CA SER A 6 3.72 -11.28 -2.99
C SER A 6 3.59 -11.86 -1.58
N GLY A 7 2.42 -11.73 -0.99
CA GLY A 7 2.13 -12.23 0.37
C GLY A 7 0.64 -12.33 0.64
N LEU A 8 0.28 -12.58 1.91
CA LEU A 8 -1.09 -12.87 2.35
C LEU A 8 -2.15 -11.88 1.81
N PHE A 9 -1.81 -10.60 1.82
CA PHE A 9 -2.74 -9.52 1.47
C PHE A 9 -2.66 -9.09 0.00
N GLY A 10 -1.76 -9.66 -0.81
CA GLY A 10 -1.63 -9.37 -2.24
C GLY A 10 -0.19 -9.17 -2.74
N VAL A 11 -0.06 -8.50 -3.89
CA VAL A 11 1.21 -8.34 -4.62
C VAL A 11 1.80 -6.94 -4.42
N VAL A 12 3.13 -6.84 -4.41
CA VAL A 12 3.86 -5.58 -4.41
C VAL A 12 4.58 -5.41 -5.74
N ARG A 13 4.38 -4.27 -6.39
CA ARG A 13 4.98 -3.95 -7.69
C ARG A 13 5.78 -2.65 -7.62
N LEU A 14 6.88 -2.59 -8.38
CA LEU A 14 7.62 -1.36 -8.63
C LEU A 14 6.87 -0.50 -9.65
N GLY A 15 6.60 0.74 -9.27
CA GLY A 15 5.93 1.74 -10.10
C GLY A 15 6.66 3.08 -10.14
N LYS A 16 6.10 4.00 -10.93
CA LYS A 16 6.46 5.43 -10.93
C LYS A 16 5.23 6.26 -10.61
N TRP A 17 5.31 7.13 -9.63
CA TRP A 17 4.28 8.12 -9.32
C TRP A 17 4.65 9.47 -9.96
N ARG A 18 3.66 10.14 -10.57
CA ARG A 18 3.82 11.36 -11.41
C ARG A 18 5.05 11.31 -12.33
N ALA A 19 5.29 10.15 -12.94
CA ALA A 19 6.44 9.88 -13.83
C ALA A 19 7.86 10.08 -13.25
N GLN A 20 7.99 10.57 -12.01
CA GLN A 20 9.27 10.98 -11.42
C GLN A 20 9.69 10.07 -10.28
N TYR A 21 8.78 9.74 -9.37
CA TYR A 21 9.13 9.10 -8.10
C TYR A 21 9.00 7.59 -8.21
N LYS A 22 10.08 6.85 -7.95
CA LYS A 22 10.01 5.38 -7.83
C LYS A 22 9.26 5.04 -6.54
N VAL A 23 8.23 4.20 -6.66
CA VAL A 23 7.38 3.81 -5.53
C VAL A 23 7.15 2.30 -5.54
N ALA A 24 6.91 1.73 -4.36
CA ALA A 24 6.34 0.40 -4.22
C ALA A 24 4.81 0.53 -4.14
N ILE A 25 4.10 -0.25 -4.95
CA ILE A 25 2.64 -0.27 -5.01
C ILE A 25 2.19 -1.63 -4.47
N LYS A 26 1.60 -1.64 -3.27
CA LYS A 26 0.99 -2.85 -2.67
C LYS A 26 -0.47 -2.91 -3.10
N ALA A 27 -0.80 -3.85 -3.98
CA ALA A 27 -2.17 -4.13 -4.35
C ALA A 27 -2.81 -5.05 -3.31
N ILE A 28 -3.89 -4.59 -2.69
CA ILE A 28 -4.65 -5.35 -1.71
C ILE A 28 -5.66 -6.24 -2.44
N ARG A 29 -5.69 -7.53 -2.09
CA ARG A 29 -6.68 -8.48 -2.62
C ARG A 29 -8.06 -8.14 -2.08
N GLU A 30 -9.09 -8.21 -2.92
CA GLU A 30 -10.48 -8.03 -2.52
C GLU A 30 -10.87 -9.00 -1.39
N GLY A 31 -11.57 -8.48 -0.37
CA GLY A 31 -11.96 -9.24 0.82
C GLY A 31 -10.81 -9.55 1.80
N ALA A 32 -9.58 -9.10 1.54
CA ALA A 32 -8.47 -9.32 2.46
C ALA A 32 -8.51 -8.43 3.72
N MET A 33 -9.30 -7.35 3.67
CA MET A 33 -9.54 -6.42 4.77
C MET A 33 -10.85 -5.67 4.56
N CYS A 34 -11.42 -5.18 5.66
CA CYS A 34 -12.50 -4.19 5.68
C CYS A 34 -11.95 -2.86 5.12
N GLU A 35 -12.70 -2.19 4.25
CA GLU A 35 -12.23 -0.97 3.58
C GLU A 35 -12.15 0.19 4.58
N GLU A 36 -13.15 0.30 5.46
CA GLU A 36 -13.24 1.33 6.48
C GLU A 36 -12.08 1.23 7.48
N ASP A 37 -11.83 0.04 8.03
CA ASP A 37 -10.73 -0.20 8.97
C ASP A 37 -9.36 0.06 8.31
N PHE A 38 -9.21 -0.33 7.04
CA PHE A 38 -7.98 -0.08 6.29
C PHE A 38 -7.70 1.42 6.13
N ILE A 39 -8.72 2.22 5.82
CA ILE A 39 -8.57 3.67 5.65
C ILE A 39 -8.22 4.34 6.98
N GLU A 40 -8.85 3.95 8.09
CA GLU A 40 -8.56 4.51 9.41
C GLU A 40 -7.12 4.21 9.85
N GLU A 41 -6.67 2.96 9.74
CA GLU A 41 -5.29 2.59 10.07
C GLU A 41 -4.27 3.24 9.12
N ALA A 42 -4.60 3.38 7.83
CA ALA A 42 -3.72 4.07 6.88
C ALA A 42 -3.51 5.55 7.24
N LYS A 43 -4.52 6.23 7.81
CA LYS A 43 -4.36 7.61 8.31
C LYS A 43 -3.34 7.66 9.45
N VAL A 44 -3.41 6.71 10.39
CA VAL A 44 -2.44 6.59 11.50
C VAL A 44 -1.02 6.37 10.96
N MET A 45 -0.84 5.50 9.95
CA MET A 45 0.46 5.25 9.33
C MET A 45 1.04 6.47 8.57
N MET A 46 0.17 7.30 7.98
CA MET A 46 0.57 8.48 7.20
C MET A 46 0.84 9.71 8.06
N LEU A 47 0.20 9.80 9.21
CA LEU A 47 0.34 10.87 10.19
C LEU A 47 0.76 10.28 11.54
N PRO A 48 1.91 9.60 11.64
CA PRO A 48 2.37 9.13 12.93
C PRO A 48 2.54 10.38 13.79
N GLU A 49 1.71 10.49 14.83
CA GLU A 49 1.87 11.54 15.82
C GLU A 49 3.32 11.52 16.26
N ILE A 50 3.96 12.69 16.20
CA ILE A 50 5.25 12.92 16.83
C ILE A 50 5.02 12.70 18.33
N VAL A 51 5.33 11.49 18.79
CA VAL A 51 5.73 11.23 20.18
C VAL A 51 7.23 11.45 20.33
#